data_AF-A0A395QXI4-F1
#
_entry.id   AF-A0A395QXI4-F1
#
_cell.length_a   1.000
_cell.length_b   1.000
_cell.length_c   1.000
_cell.angle_alpha   90.00
_cell.angle_beta   90.00
_cell.angle_gamma   90.00
#
_symmetry.space_group_name_H-M   'P 1'
#
loop_
_entity.id
_entity.type
_entity.pdbx_description
1 polymer ?
#
loop_
_entity_poly.entity_id
_entity_poly.type
_entity_poly.pdbx_seq_one_letter_code
_entity_poly.pdbx_strand_id
1 'polypeptide(L)'
;MTAIEKILSNSSYQISSCYYAKAIEIDQALRKGTPFTALGGKRVRCRSGLVRFKLGKGWRLLYALTASGYEPHSLVSRQCFERELKRRRAI
;
A
#
# COMPACT_ATOMS: atom_id res chain seq x y z
N MET A 1 -11.35 -14.18 -4.59
CA MET A 1 -10.09 -13.74 -3.98
C MET A 1 -9.38 -12.75 -4.89
N THR A 2 -9.46 -11.46 -4.55
CA THR A 2 -8.78 -10.36 -5.25
C THR A 2 -7.30 -10.27 -4.87
N ALA A 3 -6.49 -9.56 -5.66
CA ALA A 3 -5.07 -9.37 -5.38
C ALA A 3 -4.81 -8.71 -4.01
N ILE A 4 -5.67 -7.77 -3.60
CA ILE A 4 -5.57 -7.13 -2.29
C ILE A 4 -5.89 -8.10 -1.15
N GLU A 5 -6.89 -8.97 -1.31
CA GLU A 5 -7.24 -9.98 -0.30
C GLU A 5 -6.09 -10.95 -0.07
N LYS A 6 -5.39 -11.37 -1.13
CA LYS A 6 -4.20 -12.23 -1.03
C LYS A 6 -3.05 -11.56 -0.26
N ILE A 7 -2.85 -10.26 -0.45
CA ILE A 7 -1.82 -9.49 0.27
C ILE A 7 -2.20 -9.35 1.75
N LEU A 8 -3.47 -9.10 2.04
CA LEU A 8 -3.98 -8.99 3.40
C LEU A 8 -3.93 -10.33 4.13
N SER A 9 -4.22 -11.45 3.44
CA SER A 9 -4.16 -12.80 4.02
C SER A 9 -2.74 -13.33 4.21
N ASN A 10 -1.79 -12.93 3.34
CA ASN A 10 -0.38 -13.33 3.44
C ASN A 10 0.40 -12.55 4.52
N SER A 11 -0.20 -11.53 5.12
CA SER A 11 0.42 -10.84 6.26
C SER A 11 0.41 -11.76 7.47
N SER A 12 1.59 -12.22 7.92
CA SER A 12 1.78 -12.98 9.16
C SER A 12 1.33 -12.23 10.43
N TYR A 13 0.97 -10.96 10.29
CA TYR A 13 0.43 -10.14 11.35
C TYR A 13 -1.09 -10.08 11.21
N GLN A 14 -1.82 -10.51 12.25
CA GLN A 14 -3.27 -10.31 12.35
C GLN A 14 -3.59 -8.81 12.27
N ILE A 15 -3.99 -8.37 11.10
CA ILE A 15 -4.40 -7.00 10.87
C ILE A 15 -5.82 -6.86 11.44
N SER A 16 -6.07 -5.83 12.24
CA SER A 16 -7.42 -5.55 12.73
C SER A 16 -8.40 -5.36 11.55
N SER A 17 -9.64 -5.81 11.74
CA SER A 17 -10.72 -5.74 10.74
C SER A 17 -10.94 -4.33 10.19
N CYS A 18 -10.71 -3.29 10.99
CA CYS A 18 -10.84 -1.90 10.54
C CYS A 18 -9.82 -1.52 9.45
N TYR A 19 -8.60 -2.06 9.52
CA TYR A 19 -7.58 -1.82 8.49
C TYR A 19 -7.82 -2.67 7.24
N TYR A 20 -8.41 -3.86 7.42
CA TYR A 20 -8.85 -4.69 6.31
C TYR A 20 -9.91 -3.96 5.47
N ALA A 21 -10.99 -3.50 6.11
CA ALA A 21 -12.05 -2.75 5.45
C ALA A 21 -11.50 -1.53 4.71
N LYS A 22 -10.63 -0.75 5.36
CA LYS A 22 -10.00 0.41 4.74
C LYS A 22 -9.12 0.07 3.53
N ALA A 23 -8.40 -1.05 3.57
CA ALA A 23 -7.60 -1.49 2.42
C ALA A 23 -8.50 -1.87 1.23
N ILE A 24 -9.63 -2.54 1.49
CA ILE A 24 -10.63 -2.87 0.48
C ILE A 24 -11.28 -1.61 -0.10
N GLU A 25 -11.63 -0.63 0.73
CA GLU A 25 -12.18 0.66 0.28
C GLU A 25 -11.22 1.39 -0.67
N ILE A 26 -9.94 1.44 -0.32
CA ILE A 26 -8.90 2.05 -1.18
C ILE A 26 -8.80 1.29 -2.50
N ASP A 27 -8.78 -0.04 -2.47
CA ASP A 27 -8.71 -0.87 -3.68
C ASP A 27 -9.90 -0.64 -4.61
N GLN A 28 -11.12 -0.61 -4.05
CA GLN A 28 -12.33 -0.32 -4.80
C GLN A 28 -12.31 1.08 -5.41
N ALA A 29 -11.87 2.09 -4.65
CA ALA A 29 -11.81 3.46 -5.16
C ALA A 29 -10.76 3.62 -6.27
N LEU A 30 -9.60 2.96 -6.15
CA LEU A 30 -8.59 2.93 -7.20
C LEU A 30 -9.11 2.25 -8.47
N ARG A 31 -9.82 1.12 -8.34
CA ARG A 31 -10.45 0.44 -9.48
C ARG A 31 -11.53 1.28 -10.16
N LYS A 32 -12.24 2.11 -9.40
CA LYS A 32 -13.20 3.09 -9.94
C LYS A 32 -12.53 4.28 -10.65
N GLY A 33 -11.19 4.33 -10.70
CA GLY A 33 -10.42 5.40 -11.33
C GLY A 33 -10.16 6.60 -10.42
N THR A 34 -10.44 6.49 -9.12
CA THR A 34 -10.13 7.57 -8.18
C THR A 34 -8.61 7.73 -8.08
N PRO A 35 -8.05 8.92 -8.30
CA PRO A 35 -6.61 9.12 -8.22
C PRO A 35 -6.13 8.92 -6.78
N PHE A 36 -4.94 8.32 -6.63
CA PHE A 36 -4.37 8.03 -5.31
C PHE A 36 -4.21 9.27 -4.42
N THR A 37 -4.05 10.45 -5.01
CA THR A 37 -3.94 11.73 -4.29
C THR A 37 -5.21 12.08 -3.52
N ALA A 38 -6.38 11.79 -4.08
CA ALA A 38 -7.67 11.99 -3.42
C ALA A 38 -7.90 11.01 -2.27
N LEU A 39 -7.31 9.81 -2.37
CA LEU A 39 -7.37 8.75 -1.35
C LEU A 39 -6.30 8.91 -0.25
N GLY A 40 -5.58 10.05 -0.21
CA GLY A 40 -4.52 10.31 0.75
C GLY A 40 -3.23 9.51 0.53
N GLY A 41 -3.11 8.88 -0.64
CA GLY A 41 -1.90 8.20 -1.10
C GLY A 41 -0.77 9.18 -1.40
N LYS A 42 0.47 8.76 -1.13
CA LYS A 42 1.67 9.54 -1.45
C LYS A 42 2.66 8.68 -2.23
N ARG A 43 3.29 9.27 -3.26
CA ARG A 43 4.36 8.60 -4.00
C ARG A 43 5.56 8.34 -3.08
N VAL A 44 6.21 7.19 -3.26
CA VAL A 44 7.41 6.82 -2.54
C VAL A 44 8.61 7.48 -3.21
N ARG A 45 9.28 8.41 -2.52
CA ARG A 45 10.40 9.19 -3.10
C ARG A 45 11.53 8.32 -3.63
N CYS A 46 11.89 7.25 -2.92
CA CYS A 46 13.02 6.40 -3.29
C CYS A 46 12.68 5.35 -4.38
N ARG A 47 11.43 5.27 -4.85
CA ARG A 47 11.03 4.31 -5.89
C ARG A 47 9.95 4.94 -6.77
N SER A 48 10.38 5.53 -7.87
CA SER A 48 9.50 6.03 -8.93
C SER A 48 8.63 4.88 -9.42
N GLY A 49 7.33 4.97 -9.17
CA GLY A 49 6.37 3.92 -9.51
C GLY A 49 5.74 3.21 -8.31
N LEU A 50 6.07 3.58 -7.07
CA LEU A 50 5.33 3.12 -5.90
C LEU A 50 4.51 4.25 -5.26
N VAL A 51 3.31 3.91 -4.84
CA VAL A 51 2.40 4.74 -4.05
C VAL A 51 2.16 4.07 -2.71
N ARG A 52 2.09 4.88 -1.66
CA ARG A 52 1.88 4.43 -0.28
C ARG A 52 0.63 5.06 0.32
N PHE A 53 -0.22 4.23 0.90
CA PHE A 53 -1.37 4.61 1.70
C PHE A 53 -1.15 4.32 3.18
N LYS A 54 -1.68 5.19 4.04
CA LYS A 54 -1.64 5.02 5.49
C LYS A 54 -2.93 4.34 5.94
N LEU A 55 -2.83 3.09 6.39
CA LEU A 55 -3.98 2.38 6.97
C LEU A 55 -4.14 2.71 8.46
N GLY A 56 -3.02 2.90 9.18
CA GLY A 56 -3.04 3.23 10.62
C GLY A 56 -1.70 3.78 11.13
N LYS A 57 -1.45 3.66 12.46
CA LYS A 57 -0.17 4.06 13.07
C LYS A 57 0.99 3.15 12.63
N GLY A 58 0.72 1.85 12.50
CA GLY A 58 1.73 0.83 12.21
C GLY A 58 1.77 0.31 10.78
N TRP A 59 0.76 0.56 9.96
CA TRP A 59 0.57 -0.16 8.68
C TRP A 59 0.58 0.78 7.48
N ARG A 60 1.30 0.37 6.43
CA ARG A 60 1.36 1.06 5.14
C ARG A 60 1.07 0.08 4.03
N LEU A 61 0.12 0.46 3.18
CA LEU A 61 -0.26 -0.30 2.00
C LEU A 61 0.45 0.29 0.78
N LEU A 62 1.11 -0.55 0.01
CA LEU A 62 1.87 -0.17 -1.17
C LEU A 62 1.16 -0.63 -2.43
N TYR A 63 1.06 0.28 -3.39
CA TYR A 63 0.60 0.03 -4.74
C TYR A 63 1.71 0.35 -5.74
N ALA A 64 1.82 -0.47 -6.78
CA ALA A 64 2.63 -0.18 -7.94
C ALA A 64 1.80 0.62 -8.95
N LEU A 65 2.39 1.67 -9.50
CA LEU A 65 1.88 2.39 -10.65
C LEU A 65 2.30 1.60 -11.89
N THR A 66 1.32 1.13 -12.65
CA THR A 66 1.50 0.40 -13.90
C THR A 66 0.89 1.21 -15.05
N ALA A 67 1.12 0.79 -16.29
CA ALA A 67 0.52 1.44 -17.47
C ALA A 67 -1.02 1.38 -17.45
N SER A 68 -1.57 0.34 -16.82
CA SER A 68 -3.02 0.09 -16.66
C SER A 68 -3.62 0.73 -15.40
N GLY A 69 -2.83 1.40 -14.56
CA GLY A 69 -3.31 2.08 -13.35
C GLY A 69 -2.52 1.70 -12.10
N TYR A 70 -3.21 1.15 -11.11
CA TYR A 70 -2.64 0.85 -9.79
C TYR A 70 -2.84 -0.60 -9.43
N GLU A 71 -1.75 -1.30 -9.12
CA GLU A 71 -1.78 -2.69 -8.69
C GLU A 71 -1.38 -2.83 -7.22
N PRO A 72 -2.14 -3.61 -6.41
CA PRO A 72 -1.75 -3.93 -5.05
C PRO A 72 -0.38 -4.62 -5.05
N HIS A 73 0.60 -4.07 -4.33
CA HIS A 73 1.96 -4.60 -4.29
C HIS A 73 2.24 -5.32 -2.97
N SER A 74 2.11 -4.64 -1.84
CA SER A 74 2.36 -5.25 -0.52
C SER A 74 1.81 -4.44 0.65
N LEU A 75 1.53 -5.13 1.76
CA LEU A 75 1.29 -4.51 3.06
C LEU A 75 2.54 -4.64 3.92
N VAL A 76 3.00 -3.52 4.47
CA VAL A 76 4.21 -3.49 5.29
C VAL A 76 4.01 -2.72 6.58
N SER A 77 4.72 -3.15 7.62
CA SER A 77 4.78 -2.40 8.87
C SER A 77 5.57 -1.10 8.69
N ARG A 78 5.37 -0.18 9.63
CA ARG A 78 6.05 1.11 9.64
C ARG A 78 7.57 0.95 9.63
N GLN A 79 8.04 0.09 10.52
CA GLN A 79 9.46 -0.14 10.74
C GLN A 79 10.10 -0.83 9.53
N CYS A 80 9.43 -1.85 8.96
CA CYS A 80 9.92 -2.52 7.74
C CYS A 80 10.01 -1.54 6.57
N PHE A 81 8.99 -0.71 6.38
CA PHE A 81 9.01 0.30 5.30
C PHE A 81 10.14 1.33 5.48
N GLU A 82 10.34 1.84 6.70
CA GLU A 82 11.41 2.81 6.98
C GLU A 82 12.80 2.19 6.86
N ARG A 83 12.97 0.94 7.32
CA ARG A 83 14.21 0.18 7.14
C ARG A 83 14.51 -0.06 5.67
N GLU A 84 13.51 -0.43 4.88
CA GLU A 84 13.66 -0.65 3.43
C GLU A 84 14.03 0.65 2.71
N LEU A 85 13.42 1.78 3.09
CA LEU A 85 13.77 3.09 2.55
C LEU A 85 15.20 3.52 2.91
N LYS A 86 15.64 3.27 4.16
CA LYS A 86 16.99 3.59 4.61
C LYS A 86 18.05 2.72 3.93
N ARG A 87 17.80 1.42 3.80
CA ARG A 87 18.71 0.48 3.11
C ARG A 87 18.99 0.91 1.67
N ARG A 88 17.96 1.39 0.96
CA ARG A 88 18.08 1.79 -0.46
C ARG A 88 18.56 3.23 -0.68
N ARG A 89 18.68 4.04 0.38
CA ARG A 89 19.27 5.38 0.32
C ARG A 89 20.80 5.38 0.40
N ALA A 90 21.42 4.22 0.63
CA ALA A 90 22.86 4.06 0.61
C ALA A 90 23.34 3.85 -0.84
N ILE A 91 23.25 4.90 -1.66
CA ILE A 91 24.05 5.11 -2.87
C ILE A 91 24.35 6.61 -2.94
#